data_AF-C4K2L4-F1
#
_entry.id   AF-C4K2L4-F1
#
_cell.length_a   1.000
_cell.length_b   1.000
_cell.length_c   1.000
_cell.angle_alpha   90.00
_cell.angle_beta   90.00
_cell.angle_gamma   90.00
#
_symmetry.space_group_name_H-M   'P 1'
#
loop_
_entity.id
_entity.type
_entity.pdbx_description
1 polymer ?
#
loop_
_entity_poly.entity_id
_entity_poly.type
_entity_poly.pdbx_seq_one_letter_code
_entity_poly.pdbx_strand_id
1 'polypeptide(L)'
;MDYLFIKTMHIISSTTLFGTGIGTAFFMWWANKTGDLNATAYATRTTIADLLFTTPTVIIQPVIGIILVNMLGYNYFNLWLTLTYSGYIIAGSCWLLVVWIQIPLRNMALETLKPRIPLPEKYYKLFKL
;
A
#
# COMPACT_ATOMS: atom_id res chain seq x y z
N MET A 1 -11.59 -21.17 20.67
CA MET A 1 -12.24 -20.05 19.95
C MET A 1 -11.23 -18.97 19.55
N ASP A 2 -10.20 -18.70 20.36
CA ASP A 2 -9.26 -17.60 20.12
C ASP A 2 -8.36 -17.79 18.88
N TYR A 3 -7.84 -18.99 18.63
CA TYR A 3 -6.95 -19.25 17.48
C TYR A 3 -7.62 -18.97 16.13
N LEU A 4 -8.83 -19.48 15.92
CA LEU A 4 -9.53 -19.31 14.65
C LEU A 4 -9.87 -17.83 14.41
N PHE A 5 -10.27 -17.11 15.45
CA PHE A 5 -10.52 -15.68 15.37
C PHE A 5 -9.26 -14.88 15.01
N ILE A 6 -8.15 -15.11 15.71
CA ILE A 6 -6.85 -14.46 15.46
C ILE A 6 -6.36 -14.78 14.04
N LYS A 7 -6.46 -16.04 13.61
CA LYS A 7 -6.11 -16.46 12.26
C LYS A 7 -6.96 -15.76 11.20
N THR A 8 -8.27 -15.66 11.43
CA THR A 8 -9.17 -14.94 10.52
C THR A 8 -8.82 -13.45 10.44
N MET A 9 -8.52 -12.80 11.57
CA MET A 9 -8.04 -11.41 11.58
C MET A 9 -6.72 -11.24 10.81
N HIS A 10 -5.80 -12.20 10.92
CA HIS A 10 -4.56 -12.20 10.14
C HIS A 10 -4.80 -12.27 8.63
N ILE A 11 -5.76 -13.09 8.19
CA ILE A 11 -6.12 -13.27 6.78
C ILE A 11 -6.84 -12.03 6.24
N ILE A 12 -7.76 -11.45 7.03
CA ILE A 12 -8.44 -10.21 6.62
C ILE A 12 -7.41 -9.08 6.50
N SER A 13 -6.53 -8.93 7.49
CA SER A 13 -5.47 -7.92 7.46
C SER A 13 -4.55 -8.09 6.24
N SER A 14 -4.10 -9.30 5.91
CA SER A 14 -3.27 -9.51 4.71
C SER A 14 -4.01 -9.22 3.41
N THR A 15 -5.29 -9.58 3.34
CA THR A 15 -6.13 -9.35 2.16
C THR A 15 -6.36 -7.85 1.95
N THR A 16 -6.62 -7.10 3.02
CA THR A 16 -6.75 -5.64 2.96
C THR A 16 -5.42 -4.98 2.60
N LEU A 17 -4.31 -5.40 3.22
CA LEU A 17 -2.97 -4.91 2.94
C LEU A 17 -2.62 -5.02 1.45
N PHE A 18 -2.81 -6.22 0.90
CA PHE A 18 -2.49 -6.51 -0.50
C PHE A 18 -3.49 -5.88 -1.48
N GLY A 19 -4.78 -5.99 -1.16
CA GLY A 19 -5.87 -5.53 -2.03
C GLY A 19 -5.90 -4.01 -2.20
N THR A 20 -5.77 -3.24 -1.12
CA THR A 20 -5.81 -1.77 -1.21
C THR A 20 -4.58 -1.21 -1.94
N GLY A 21 -3.38 -1.75 -1.65
CA GLY A 21 -2.16 -1.31 -2.30
C GLY A 21 -2.20 -1.50 -3.82
N ILE A 22 -2.62 -2.69 -4.28
CA ILE A 22 -2.74 -2.97 -5.73
C ILE A 22 -3.85 -2.13 -6.37
N GLY A 23 -5.01 -2.05 -5.74
CA GLY A 23 -6.17 -1.33 -6.30
C GLY A 23 -5.87 0.15 -6.53
N THR A 24 -5.32 0.84 -5.53
CA THR A 24 -5.01 2.28 -5.63
C THR A 24 -3.92 2.56 -6.67
N ALA A 25 -2.86 1.74 -6.69
CA ALA A 25 -1.81 1.84 -7.71
C ALA A 25 -2.36 1.60 -9.13
N PHE A 26 -3.21 0.59 -9.31
CA PHE A 26 -3.82 0.27 -10.60
C PHE A 26 -4.70 1.41 -11.13
N PHE A 27 -5.58 1.97 -10.30
CA PHE A 27 -6.41 3.10 -10.69
C PHE A 27 -5.59 4.33 -11.04
N MET A 28 -4.56 4.62 -10.24
CA MET A 28 -3.64 5.73 -10.52
C MET A 28 -2.92 5.55 -11.86
N TRP A 29 -2.43 4.34 -12.14
CA TRP A 29 -1.74 4.04 -13.40
C TRP A 29 -2.65 4.23 -14.62
N TRP A 30 -3.86 3.69 -14.58
CA TRP A 30 -4.83 3.84 -15.66
C TRP A 30 -5.28 5.27 -15.86
N ALA A 31 -5.58 6.00 -14.79
CA ALA A 31 -5.98 7.39 -14.87
C ALA A 31 -4.90 8.24 -15.55
N ASN A 32 -3.62 8.02 -15.21
CA ASN A 32 -2.50 8.71 -15.84
C ASN A 32 -2.36 8.42 -17.34
N LYS A 33 -2.79 7.25 -17.81
CA LYS A 33 -2.77 6.90 -19.24
C LYS A 33 -3.86 7.61 -20.06
N THR A 34 -4.93 8.08 -19.42
CA THR A 34 -6.02 8.76 -20.13
C THR A 34 -5.64 10.17 -20.60
N GLY A 35 -4.67 10.82 -19.94
CA GLY A 35 -4.36 12.23 -20.16
C GLY A 35 -5.41 13.21 -19.59
N ASP A 36 -6.50 12.73 -18.99
CA ASP A 36 -7.50 13.57 -18.33
C ASP A 36 -7.02 13.97 -16.93
N LEU A 37 -6.87 15.27 -16.72
CA LEU A 37 -6.46 15.86 -15.45
C LEU A 37 -7.48 15.56 -14.34
N ASN A 38 -8.79 15.53 -14.63
CA ASN A 38 -9.82 15.25 -13.63
C ASN A 38 -9.73 13.79 -13.15
N ALA A 39 -9.63 12.85 -14.09
CA ALA A 39 -9.44 11.44 -13.78
C ALA A 39 -8.16 11.21 -12.96
N THR A 40 -7.06 11.84 -13.37
CA THR A 40 -5.77 11.75 -12.68
C THR A 40 -5.84 12.33 -11.26
N ALA A 41 -6.42 13.52 -11.10
CA ALA A 41 -6.59 14.15 -9.80
C ALA A 41 -7.52 13.34 -8.87
N TYR A 42 -8.57 12.72 -9.43
CA TYR A 42 -9.44 11.83 -8.66
C TYR A 42 -8.69 10.56 -8.22
N ALA A 43 -8.02 9.88 -9.15
CA ALA A 43 -7.29 8.65 -8.84
C ALA A 43 -6.16 8.89 -7.84
N THR A 44 -5.39 9.96 -7.98
CA THR A 44 -4.32 10.31 -7.03
C THR A 44 -4.84 10.67 -5.63
N ARG A 45 -6.10 11.12 -5.47
CA ARG A 45 -6.71 11.27 -4.13
C ARG A 45 -6.91 9.93 -3.42
N THR A 46 -7.13 8.85 -4.17
CA THR A 46 -7.35 7.52 -3.59
C THR A 46 -6.11 6.95 -2.87
N THR A 47 -4.93 7.53 -3.07
CA THR A 47 -3.73 7.27 -2.24
C THR A 47 -3.97 7.49 -0.74
N ILE A 48 -4.91 8.36 -0.35
CA ILE A 48 -5.30 8.49 1.07
C ILE A 48 -5.91 7.19 1.58
N ALA A 49 -6.72 6.51 0.77
CA ALA A 49 -7.28 5.22 1.14
C ALA A 49 -6.17 4.18 1.32
N ASP A 50 -5.17 4.15 0.45
CA ASP A 50 -3.97 3.31 0.65
C ASP A 50 -3.32 3.59 2.00
N LEU A 51 -3.03 4.85 2.33
CA LEU A 51 -2.46 5.20 3.64
C LEU A 51 -3.35 4.76 4.81
N LEU A 52 -4.66 4.97 4.72
CA LEU A 52 -5.61 4.66 5.79
C LEU A 52 -5.78 3.16 6.04
N PHE A 53 -5.72 2.33 5.00
CA PHE A 53 -5.92 0.88 5.15
C PHE A 53 -4.60 0.11 5.23
N THR A 54 -3.58 0.51 4.48
CA THR A 54 -2.30 -0.20 4.38
C THR A 54 -1.43 0.10 5.59
N THR A 55 -1.41 1.33 6.13
CA THR A 55 -0.60 1.64 7.33
C THR A 55 -1.00 0.82 8.57
N PRO A 56 -2.30 0.73 8.96
CA PRO A 56 -2.69 -0.09 10.10
C PRO A 56 -2.44 -1.57 9.86
N THR A 57 -2.72 -2.06 8.65
CA THR A 57 -2.50 -3.49 8.33
C THR A 57 -1.02 -3.84 8.29
N VAL A 58 -0.13 -2.92 7.90
CA VAL A 58 1.34 -3.11 8.02
C VAL A 58 1.77 -3.30 9.48
N ILE A 59 1.06 -2.70 10.44
CA ILE A 59 1.39 -2.84 11.87
C ILE A 59 0.72 -4.08 12.46
N ILE A 60 -0.56 -4.29 12.13
CA ILE A 60 -1.38 -5.38 12.67
C ILE A 60 -0.88 -6.74 12.19
N GLN A 61 -0.43 -6.84 10.93
CA GLN A 61 0.02 -8.10 10.34
C GLN A 61 1.15 -8.79 11.14
N PRO A 62 2.28 -8.13 11.44
CA PRO A 62 3.36 -8.76 12.21
C PRO A 62 2.96 -9.04 13.66
N VAL A 63 2.17 -8.16 14.29
CA VAL A 63 1.69 -8.36 15.67
C VAL A 63 0.87 -9.65 15.75
N ILE A 64 -0.13 -9.81 14.88
CA ILE A 64 -0.95 -11.01 14.83
C ILE A 64 -0.12 -12.24 14.41
N GLY A 65 0.83 -12.07 13.48
CA GLY A 65 1.72 -13.14 13.05
C GLY A 65 2.55 -13.71 14.19
N ILE A 66 3.14 -12.85 15.04
CA ILE A 66 3.91 -13.26 16.22
C ILE A 66 3.02 -13.98 17.25
N ILE A 67 1.80 -13.49 17.46
CA ILE A 67 0.83 -14.16 18.34
C ILE A 67 0.54 -15.58 17.83
N LEU A 68 0.32 -15.75 16.52
CA LEU A 68 0.08 -17.06 15.91
C LEU A 68 1.28 -18.00 16.04
N VAL A 69 2.50 -17.50 15.86
CA VAL A 69 3.74 -18.29 16.05
C VAL A 69 3.85 -18.81 17.48
N ASN A 70 3.57 -17.94 18.47
CA ASN A 70 3.54 -18.31 19.89
C ASN A 70 2.48 -19.36 20.20
N MET A 71 1.25 -19.18 19.68
CA MET A 71 0.14 -20.12 19.92
C MET A 71 0.39 -21.50 19.35
N LEU A 72 1.12 -21.59 18.23
CA LEU A 72 1.43 -22.85 17.55
C LEU A 72 2.76 -23.48 18.03
N GLY A 73 3.51 -22.79 18.90
CA GLY A 73 4.79 -23.28 19.42
C GLY A 73 5.88 -23.41 18.35
N TYR A 74 5.79 -22.64 17.25
CA TYR A 74 6.80 -22.70 16.20
C TYR A 74 8.09 -22.00 16.63
N ASN A 75 9.23 -22.54 16.21
CA ASN A 75 10.49 -21.85 16.31
C ASN A 75 10.49 -20.64 15.36
N TYR A 76 10.78 -19.44 15.90
CA TYR A 76 10.85 -18.19 15.14
C TYR A 76 11.80 -18.22 13.95
N PHE A 77 12.86 -19.05 14.00
CA PHE A 77 13.89 -19.16 12.98
C PHE A 77 13.63 -20.28 11.97
N ASN A 78 12.47 -20.93 12.02
CA ASN A 78 12.07 -21.87 10.97
C ASN A 78 12.22 -21.20 9.60
N LEU A 79 12.83 -21.89 8.64
CA LEU A 79 13.20 -21.31 7.34
C LEU A 79 12.04 -20.59 6.65
N TRP A 80 10.83 -21.19 6.67
CA TRP A 80 9.65 -20.60 6.05
C TRP A 80 9.17 -19.31 6.75
N LEU A 81 9.32 -19.21 8.08
CA LEU A 81 9.03 -17.98 8.85
C LEU A 81 10.04 -16.90 8.52
N THR A 82 11.34 -17.24 8.53
CA THR A 82 12.42 -16.31 8.17
C THR A 82 12.24 -15.75 6.75
N LEU A 83 11.87 -16.60 5.79
CA LEU A 83 11.55 -16.18 4.42
C LEU A 83 10.32 -15.26 4.38
N THR A 84 9.29 -15.57 5.17
CA THR A 84 8.08 -14.74 5.27
C THR A 84 8.40 -13.36 5.84
N TYR A 85 9.19 -13.27 6.93
CA TYR A 85 9.59 -11.99 7.51
C TYR A 85 10.45 -11.16 6.55
N SER A 86 11.39 -11.81 5.87
CA SER A 86 12.26 -11.15 4.89
C SER A 86 11.44 -10.61 3.73
N GLY A 87 10.54 -11.42 3.16
CA GLY A 87 9.62 -10.99 2.11
C GLY A 87 8.72 -9.85 2.57
N TYR A 88 8.26 -9.89 3.82
CA TYR A 88 7.44 -8.83 4.42
C TYR A 88 8.19 -7.50 4.53
N ILE A 89 9.46 -7.52 4.99
CA ILE A 89 10.31 -6.32 5.08
C ILE A 89 10.57 -5.73 3.69
N ILE A 90 10.86 -6.57 2.70
CA ILE A 90 11.06 -6.14 1.31
C ILE A 90 9.78 -5.49 0.78
N ALA A 91 8.64 -6.16 0.93
CA ALA A 91 7.34 -5.64 0.49
C ALA A 91 7.00 -4.30 1.17
N GLY A 92 7.19 -4.21 2.49
CA GLY A 92 6.96 -2.97 3.25
C GLY A 92 7.89 -1.84 2.80
N SER A 93 9.15 -2.14 2.48
CA SER A 93 10.10 -1.17 1.94
C SER A 93 9.67 -0.67 0.56
N CYS A 94 9.24 -1.57 -0.32
CA CYS A 94 8.69 -1.21 -1.62
C CYS A 94 7.42 -0.36 -1.49
N TRP A 95 6.54 -0.68 -0.54
CA TRP A 95 5.35 0.13 -0.27
C TRP A 95 5.70 1.54 0.22
N LEU A 96 6.68 1.69 1.13
CA LEU A 96 7.14 3.01 1.57
C LEU A 96 7.67 3.86 0.40
N LEU A 97 8.41 3.25 -0.53
CA LEU A 97 8.85 3.92 -1.76
C LEU A 97 7.67 4.37 -2.62
N VAL A 98 6.66 3.50 -2.79
CA VAL A 98 5.44 3.82 -3.54
C VAL A 98 4.70 5.00 -2.90
N VAL A 99 4.48 4.99 -1.58
CA VAL A 99 3.82 6.09 -0.86
C VAL A 99 4.58 7.40 -1.01
N TRP A 100 5.92 7.35 -0.92
CA TRP A 100 6.78 8.51 -1.09
C TRP A 100 6.66 9.14 -2.49
N ILE A 101 6.38 8.33 -3.51
CA ILE A 101 6.09 8.77 -4.88
C ILE A 101 4.64 9.26 -5.03
N GLN A 102 3.67 8.53 -4.47
CA GLN A 102 2.25 8.83 -4.66
C GLN A 102 1.80 10.14 -3.99
N ILE A 103 2.35 10.49 -2.83
CA ILE A 103 1.98 11.72 -2.11
C ILE A 103 2.31 12.99 -2.92
N PRO A 104 3.55 13.19 -3.43
CA PRO A 104 3.86 14.33 -4.28
C PRO A 104 3.06 14.35 -5.59
N LEU A 105 2.83 13.19 -6.22
CA LEU A 105 2.00 13.09 -7.43
C LEU A 105 0.58 13.59 -7.15
N ARG A 106 -0.02 13.17 -6.04
CA ARG A 106 -1.32 13.67 -5.58
C ARG A 106 -1.30 15.18 -5.39
N ASN A 107 -0.32 15.72 -4.67
CA ASN A 107 -0.28 17.16 -4.40
C ASN A 107 -0.18 17.96 -5.70
N MET A 108 0.72 17.58 -6.61
CA MET A 108 0.86 18.23 -7.92
C MET A 108 -0.43 18.14 -8.75
N ALA A 109 -1.08 16.98 -8.81
CA ALA A 109 -2.33 16.81 -9.57
C ALA A 109 -3.48 17.65 -9.00
N LEU A 110 -3.52 17.87 -7.68
CA LEU A 110 -4.54 18.68 -7.03
C LEU A 110 -4.29 20.18 -7.16
N GLU A 111 -3.03 20.59 -7.10
CA GLU A 111 -2.61 21.98 -7.29
C GLU A 111 -2.91 22.47 -8.71
N THR A 112 -2.77 21.61 -9.72
CA THR A 112 -3.06 21.98 -11.12
C THR A 112 -4.55 21.88 -11.48
N LEU A 113 -5.35 21.13 -10.72
CA LEU A 113 -6.77 20.91 -10.99
C LEU A 113 -7.61 22.20 -10.97
N LYS A 114 -7.44 23.05 -9.93
CA LYS A 114 -8.19 24.30 -9.79
C LYS A 114 -7.89 25.32 -10.91
N PRO A 115 -6.63 25.67 -11.19
CA PRO A 115 -6.29 26.61 -12.26
C PRO A 115 -6.36 25.98 -13.66
N ARG A 116 -6.59 24.67 -13.79
CA ARG A 116 -6.64 23.92 -15.06
C ARG A 116 -5.37 24.08 -15.90
N ILE A 117 -4.22 24.11 -15.25
CA ILE A 117 -2.92 24.15 -15.92
C ILE A 117 -2.42 22.72 -16.17
N PRO A 118 -1.54 22.51 -17.17
CA PRO A 118 -0.92 21.22 -17.42
C PRO A 118 -0.14 20.70 -16.20
N LEU A 119 -0.02 19.37 -16.08
CA LEU A 119 0.82 18.75 -15.05
C LEU A 119 2.30 19.13 -15.25
N PRO A 120 3.04 19.43 -14.17
CA PRO A 120 4.43 19.84 -14.28
C PRO A 120 5.31 18.67 -14.76
N GLU A 121 6.42 18.94 -15.46
CA GLU A 121 7.35 17.89 -15.92
C GLU A 121 7.85 16.99 -14.79
N LYS A 122 8.01 17.55 -13.58
CA LYS A 122 8.40 16.80 -12.37
C LYS A 122 7.42 15.66 -12.07
N TYR A 123 6.13 15.86 -12.31
CA TYR A 123 5.10 14.84 -12.14
C TYR A 123 5.41 13.62 -13.03
N TYR A 124 5.66 13.85 -14.32
CA TYR A 124 5.94 12.78 -15.27
C TYR A 124 7.28 12.07 -15.01
N LYS A 125 8.29 12.80 -14.51
CA LYS A 125 9.56 12.19 -14.08
C LYS A 125 9.35 11.27 -12.88
N LEU A 126 8.57 11.72 -11.88
CA LEU A 126 8.30 10.96 -10.67
C LEU A 126 7.40 9.74 -10.94
N PHE A 127 6.44 9.85 -11.84
CA PHE A 127 5.56 8.73 -12.24
C PHE A 127 6.28 7.62 -13.03
N LYS A 128 7.47 7.89 -13.56
CA LYS A 128 8.29 6.90 -14.29
C LYS A 128 9.22 6.09 -13.39
N LEU A 129 9.41 6.52 -12.13
CA LEU A 129 10.19 5.81 -11.12
C LEU A 129 9.35 4.69 -10.49
#